data_AF-A0A534IFL0-F1
#
_entry.id   AF-A0A534IFL0-F1
#
_cell.length_a   1.000
_cell.length_b   1.000
_cell.length_c   1.000
_cell.angle_alpha   90.00
_cell.angle_beta   90.00
_cell.angle_gamma   90.00
#
_symmetry.space_group_name_H-M   'P 1'
#
loop_
_entity.id
_entity.type
_entity.pdbx_description
1 polymer ?
#
loop_
_entity_poly.entity_id
_entity_poly.type
_entity_poly.pdbx_seq_one_letter_code
_entity_poly.pdbx_strand_id
1 'polypeptide(L)'
;MVSLDSPLDHVTPYDRFAWSDAQIETWLASGERRQELTAYFGAGEYRALAALAKRVRRAPPAAAGLRVLIVPGIMGSQLGLARRPPLPHDIVWLDPIDIQLGRLATLRLPGPAPIVPLGVVLYSYLRLKLYLRAHGFAAEFHDYDWRLPVSQLGAGLVERVRAGGAARVAIVAHSMGGLIARAALSLANLGNVERLVFLGTPHGGSFAAVQALRGTYVVVRKVARLALRASAETLAAEVFNTFPSLYELLPAPPSGAGGPDVFDPGSWPGAGPKPRPELLEAALAARARLAGPDERWMSIVGVDQKTVTGIERRHDDFVYTLTRHGDGTVPASSAALEGTPSAYAPVAHSNLTRDPLVAAAVVDLLRDGSTTRLPSSWRGDSGASAEAGRRGS
;
A
#
# COMPACT_ATOMS: atom_id res chain seq x y z
N MET A 1 -32.96 -12.93 25.32
CA MET A 1 -31.62 -13.20 25.87
C MET A 1 -30.85 -13.91 24.76
N VAL A 2 -30.03 -13.18 24.00
CA VAL A 2 -29.26 -13.75 22.88
C VAL A 2 -28.00 -14.37 23.47
N SER A 3 -27.79 -15.66 23.23
CA SER A 3 -26.56 -16.38 23.60
C SER A 3 -25.36 -15.70 22.95
N LEU A 4 -24.36 -15.34 23.76
CA LEU A 4 -23.02 -14.94 23.33
C LEU A 4 -22.30 -16.19 22.82
N ASP A 5 -22.67 -16.64 21.63
CA ASP A 5 -21.94 -17.71 20.94
C ASP A 5 -20.50 -17.23 20.65
N SER A 6 -19.56 -18.15 20.80
CA SER A 6 -18.10 -17.93 20.78
C SER A 6 -17.63 -16.91 19.72
N PRO A 7 -16.76 -15.93 20.07
CA PRO A 7 -16.20 -14.96 19.11
C PRO A 7 -15.50 -15.60 17.91
N LEU A 8 -15.17 -16.89 17.98
CA LEU A 8 -14.50 -17.66 16.94
C LEU A 8 -15.45 -18.12 15.80
N ASP A 9 -16.76 -18.12 16.02
CA ASP A 9 -17.77 -18.62 15.08
C ASP A 9 -18.55 -17.49 14.37
N HIS A 10 -18.18 -16.23 14.59
CA HIS A 10 -18.82 -15.07 13.96
C HIS A 10 -18.42 -14.96 12.47
N VAL A 11 -19.29 -15.43 11.56
CA VAL A 11 -19.09 -15.30 10.11
C VAL A 11 -19.86 -14.11 9.55
N THR A 12 -19.17 -13.12 8.99
CA THR A 12 -19.81 -11.99 8.33
C THR A 12 -20.09 -12.29 6.85
N PRO A 13 -20.96 -11.51 6.17
CA PRO A 13 -21.06 -11.55 4.71
C PRO A 13 -19.73 -11.27 4.00
N TYR A 14 -18.81 -10.52 4.62
CA TYR A 14 -17.50 -10.19 4.05
C TYR A 14 -16.50 -11.34 4.16
N ASP A 15 -16.57 -12.15 5.21
CA ASP A 15 -15.83 -13.42 5.30
C ASP A 15 -16.19 -14.35 4.13
N ARG A 16 -17.46 -14.36 3.72
CA ARG A 16 -17.93 -15.14 2.56
C ARG A 16 -17.41 -14.61 1.22
N PHE A 17 -16.83 -13.41 1.21
CA PHE A 17 -16.12 -12.78 0.08
C PHE A 17 -14.59 -12.99 0.14
N ALA A 18 -14.08 -13.86 1.02
CA ALA A 18 -12.68 -14.32 1.04
C ALA A 18 -12.34 -15.24 -0.15
N TRP A 19 -12.68 -14.81 -1.36
CA TRP A 19 -12.42 -15.53 -2.60
C TRP A 19 -10.98 -15.29 -3.04
N SER A 20 -10.35 -16.33 -3.60
CA SER A 20 -9.03 -16.15 -4.20
C SER A 20 -9.11 -15.29 -5.46
N ASP A 21 -7.99 -14.63 -5.78
CA ASP A 21 -7.82 -13.92 -7.04
C ASP A 21 -8.08 -14.83 -8.25
N ALA A 22 -7.60 -16.07 -8.22
CA ALA A 22 -7.83 -17.06 -9.28
C ALA A 22 -9.32 -17.39 -9.50
N GLN A 23 -10.11 -17.49 -8.42
CA GLN A 23 -11.56 -17.70 -8.51
C GLN A 23 -12.25 -16.50 -9.17
N ILE A 24 -11.91 -15.28 -8.71
CA ILE A 24 -12.47 -14.04 -9.25
C ILE A 24 -12.10 -13.87 -10.73
N GLU A 25 -10.84 -14.15 -11.12
CA GLU A 25 -10.41 -14.11 -12.51
C GLU A 25 -11.22 -15.07 -13.39
N THR A 26 -11.50 -16.29 -12.89
CA THR A 26 -12.31 -17.29 -13.58
C THR A 26 -13.74 -16.80 -13.80
N TRP A 27 -14.38 -16.28 -12.76
CA TRP A 27 -15.74 -15.74 -12.82
C TRP A 27 -15.85 -14.49 -13.71
N LEU A 28 -14.84 -13.62 -13.69
CA LEU A 28 -14.77 -12.48 -14.61
C LEU A 28 -14.68 -12.94 -16.08
N ALA A 29 -13.92 -13.99 -16.36
CA ALA A 29 -13.76 -14.52 -17.71
C ALA A 29 -15.00 -15.29 -18.20
N SER A 30 -15.65 -16.07 -17.33
CA SER A 30 -16.87 -16.84 -17.65
C SER A 30 -18.13 -15.97 -17.66
N GLY A 31 -18.16 -14.90 -16.86
CA GLY A 31 -19.35 -14.11 -16.59
C GLY A 31 -20.22 -14.65 -15.44
N GLU A 32 -19.77 -15.70 -14.76
CA GLU A 32 -20.39 -16.21 -13.53
C GLU A 32 -20.32 -15.15 -12.42
N ARG A 33 -21.26 -15.19 -11.46
CA ARG A 33 -21.36 -14.25 -10.33
C ARG A 33 -21.31 -12.76 -10.74
N ARG A 34 -21.84 -12.44 -11.92
CA ARG A 34 -21.83 -11.07 -12.46
C ARG A 34 -22.42 -10.07 -11.47
N GLN A 35 -23.53 -10.42 -10.82
CA GLN A 35 -24.23 -9.50 -9.93
C GLN A 35 -23.38 -9.16 -8.70
N GLU A 36 -22.80 -10.17 -8.06
CA GLU A 36 -21.94 -10.02 -6.88
C GLU A 36 -20.67 -9.25 -7.23
N LEU A 37 -20.00 -9.60 -8.33
CA LEU A 37 -18.78 -8.92 -8.76
C LEU A 37 -19.06 -7.47 -9.23
N THR A 38 -20.23 -7.21 -9.82
CA THR A 38 -20.66 -5.85 -10.16
C THR A 38 -20.92 -5.02 -8.91
N ALA A 39 -21.52 -5.61 -7.87
CA ALA A 39 -21.73 -4.95 -6.59
C ALA A 39 -20.40 -4.64 -5.89
N TYR A 40 -19.44 -5.57 -5.95
CA TYR A 40 -18.12 -5.42 -5.32
C TYR A 40 -17.23 -4.39 -6.03
N PHE A 41 -17.06 -4.50 -7.36
CA PHE A 41 -16.15 -3.63 -8.12
C PHE A 41 -16.82 -2.33 -8.63
N GLY A 42 -18.15 -2.33 -8.75
CA GLY A 42 -18.89 -1.34 -9.52
C GLY A 42 -18.96 -1.70 -11.01
N ALA A 43 -20.03 -1.27 -11.69
CA ALA A 43 -20.34 -1.68 -13.06
C ALA A 43 -19.26 -1.31 -14.09
N GLY A 44 -18.65 -0.12 -13.96
CA GLY A 44 -17.59 0.32 -14.86
C GLY A 44 -16.33 -0.55 -14.73
N GLU A 45 -15.89 -0.79 -13.51
CA GLU A 45 -14.70 -1.59 -13.22
C GLU A 45 -14.93 -3.07 -13.56
N TYR A 46 -16.08 -3.65 -13.22
CA TYR A 46 -16.44 -5.01 -13.61
C TYR A 46 -16.31 -5.22 -15.13
N ARG A 47 -16.84 -4.30 -15.95
CA ARG A 47 -16.73 -4.40 -17.41
C ARG A 47 -15.27 -4.40 -17.88
N ALA A 48 -14.44 -3.52 -17.31
CA ALA A 48 -13.03 -3.45 -17.66
C ALA A 48 -12.26 -4.73 -17.24
N LEU A 49 -12.49 -5.21 -16.02
CA LEU A 49 -11.87 -6.43 -15.50
C LEU A 49 -12.32 -7.67 -16.28
N ALA A 50 -13.61 -7.80 -16.59
CA ALA A 50 -14.14 -8.91 -17.39
C ALA A 50 -13.57 -8.90 -18.82
N ALA A 51 -13.39 -7.72 -19.43
CA ALA A 51 -12.76 -7.60 -20.74
C ALA A 51 -11.29 -8.07 -20.70
N LEU A 52 -10.53 -7.65 -19.69
CA LEU A 52 -9.15 -8.10 -19.50
C LEU A 52 -9.07 -9.61 -19.21
N ALA A 53 -9.91 -10.14 -18.30
CA ALA A 53 -9.93 -11.56 -17.96
C ALA A 53 -10.26 -12.45 -19.18
N LYS A 54 -11.21 -12.03 -20.02
CA LYS A 54 -11.50 -12.72 -21.30
C LYS A 54 -10.32 -12.69 -22.26
N ARG A 55 -9.60 -11.57 -22.32
CA ARG A 55 -8.38 -11.45 -23.15
C ARG A 55 -7.27 -12.37 -22.63
N VAL A 56 -7.05 -12.41 -21.32
CA VAL A 56 -6.11 -13.34 -20.67
C VAL A 56 -6.45 -14.78 -21.01
N ARG A 57 -7.73 -15.17 -20.91
CA ARG A 57 -8.16 -16.55 -21.21
C ARG A 57 -8.01 -16.93 -22.69
N ARG A 58 -8.09 -15.97 -23.61
CA ARG A 58 -7.90 -16.18 -25.05
C ARG A 58 -6.44 -16.18 -25.46
N ALA A 59 -5.56 -15.59 -24.66
CA ALA A 59 -4.14 -15.58 -24.95
C ALA A 59 -3.58 -17.01 -24.84
N PRO A 60 -2.63 -17.40 -25.70
CA PRO A 60 -1.89 -18.65 -25.52
C PRO A 60 -1.28 -18.70 -24.10
N PRO A 61 -1.15 -19.88 -23.48
CA PRO A 61 -0.40 -20.03 -22.24
C PRO A 61 0.96 -19.36 -22.41
N ALA A 62 1.30 -18.43 -21.51
CA ALA A 62 2.55 -17.69 -21.61
C ALA A 62 3.72 -18.68 -21.51
N ALA A 63 4.36 -19.00 -22.63
CA ALA A 63 5.60 -19.77 -22.66
C ALA A 63 6.66 -18.98 -21.87
N ALA A 64 7.13 -19.52 -20.74
CA ALA A 64 8.18 -18.97 -19.89
C ALA A 64 8.20 -17.42 -19.77
N GLY A 65 7.02 -16.80 -19.69
CA GLY A 65 6.89 -15.34 -19.65
C GLY A 65 7.56 -14.79 -18.39
N LEU A 66 8.13 -13.58 -18.47
CA LEU A 66 8.72 -12.90 -17.32
C LEU A 66 7.73 -12.92 -16.14
N ARG A 67 8.15 -13.51 -15.02
CA ARG A 67 7.34 -13.58 -13.80
C ARG A 67 7.31 -12.20 -13.17
N VAL A 68 6.13 -11.66 -12.93
CA VAL A 68 5.98 -10.32 -12.33
C VAL A 68 5.34 -10.44 -10.95
N LEU A 69 6.08 -10.07 -9.91
CA LEU A 69 5.56 -9.97 -8.54
C LEU A 69 5.02 -8.57 -8.30
N ILE A 70 3.71 -8.47 -8.09
CA ILE A 70 3.05 -7.24 -7.67
C ILE A 70 3.06 -7.19 -6.15
N VAL A 71 3.81 -6.23 -5.59
CA VAL A 71 3.95 -6.02 -4.14
C VAL A 71 3.08 -4.82 -3.75
N PRO A 72 1.98 -5.02 -2.99
CA PRO A 72 1.08 -3.95 -2.62
C PRO A 72 1.72 -2.98 -1.62
N GLY A 73 1.04 -1.87 -1.36
CA GLY A 73 1.36 -0.92 -0.30
C GLY A 73 0.82 -1.32 1.08
N ILE A 74 1.06 -0.45 2.07
CA ILE A 74 0.48 -0.60 3.41
C ILE A 74 -1.05 -0.72 3.30
N MET A 75 -1.62 -1.67 4.04
CA MET A 75 -3.06 -1.97 4.02
C MET A 75 -3.60 -2.47 2.66
N GLY A 76 -2.70 -2.84 1.75
CA GLY A 76 -3.02 -3.43 0.45
C GLY A 76 -3.20 -4.96 0.45
N SER A 77 -2.99 -5.61 1.60
CA SER A 77 -3.38 -7.00 1.87
C SER A 77 -4.52 -7.06 2.87
N GLN A 78 -5.45 -8.00 2.66
CA GLN A 78 -6.45 -8.38 3.65
C GLN A 78 -5.73 -9.07 4.81
N LEU A 79 -6.07 -8.69 6.05
CA LEU A 79 -5.56 -9.32 7.26
C LEU A 79 -6.72 -9.90 8.06
N GLY A 80 -6.48 -11.05 8.67
CA GLY A 80 -7.52 -11.76 9.37
C GLY A 80 -7.02 -12.98 10.12
N LEU A 81 -7.95 -13.86 10.50
CA LEU A 81 -7.66 -15.12 11.16
C LEU A 81 -7.94 -16.29 10.23
N ALA A 82 -6.99 -17.23 10.17
CA ALA A 82 -7.23 -18.50 9.49
C ALA A 82 -8.23 -19.36 10.29
N ARG A 83 -9.35 -19.74 9.67
CA ARG A 83 -10.32 -20.70 10.20
C ARG A 83 -10.19 -22.04 9.46
N ARG A 84 -10.52 -23.13 10.14
CA ARG A 84 -10.54 -24.46 9.52
C ARG A 84 -11.76 -24.61 8.59
N PRO A 85 -11.62 -25.29 7.44
CA PRO A 85 -12.77 -25.64 6.61
C PRO A 85 -13.86 -26.36 7.43
N PRO A 86 -15.16 -26.12 7.16
CA PRO A 86 -15.71 -25.38 6.02
C PRO A 86 -15.90 -23.87 6.25
N LEU A 87 -15.45 -23.32 7.40
CA LEU A 87 -15.63 -21.90 7.69
C LEU A 87 -14.73 -21.03 6.81
N PRO A 88 -15.24 -19.92 6.26
CA PRO A 88 -14.38 -18.94 5.59
C PRO A 88 -13.42 -18.29 6.59
N HIS A 89 -12.27 -17.84 6.10
CA HIS A 89 -11.36 -17.03 6.90
C HIS A 89 -12.06 -15.78 7.44
N ASP A 90 -11.63 -15.33 8.61
CA ASP A 90 -12.18 -14.18 9.33
C ASP A 90 -11.46 -12.91 8.88
N ILE A 91 -12.08 -12.08 8.03
CA ILE A 91 -11.43 -10.88 7.51
C ILE A 91 -11.62 -9.74 8.51
N VAL A 92 -10.54 -9.36 9.20
CA VAL A 92 -10.56 -8.23 10.15
C VAL A 92 -10.34 -6.88 9.44
N TRP A 93 -9.52 -6.85 8.39
CA TRP A 93 -9.24 -5.64 7.60
C TRP A 93 -10.06 -5.59 6.31
N LEU A 94 -10.82 -4.49 6.11
CA LEU A 94 -11.84 -4.28 5.07
C LEU A 94 -13.19 -4.98 5.28
N ASP A 95 -13.49 -5.41 6.50
CA ASP A 95 -14.86 -5.78 6.89
C ASP A 95 -15.51 -4.63 7.68
N PRO A 96 -16.47 -3.89 7.07
CA PRO A 96 -17.17 -2.80 7.74
C PRO A 96 -17.95 -3.21 8.99
N ILE A 97 -18.43 -4.45 9.11
CA ILE A 97 -19.17 -4.94 10.29
C ILE A 97 -18.19 -5.18 11.43
N ASP A 98 -17.07 -5.84 11.16
CA ASP A 98 -16.00 -6.04 12.16
C ASP A 98 -15.37 -4.74 12.63
N ILE A 99 -15.19 -3.77 11.71
CA ILE A 99 -14.77 -2.40 12.05
C ILE A 99 -15.78 -1.74 13.00
N GLN A 100 -17.09 -1.86 12.71
CA GLN A 100 -18.16 -1.33 13.57
C GLN A 100 -18.16 -1.95 14.97
N LEU A 101 -17.89 -3.26 15.05
CA LEU A 101 -17.82 -4.01 16.31
C LEU A 101 -16.52 -3.74 17.10
N GLY A 102 -15.59 -2.93 16.56
CA GLY A 102 -14.34 -2.56 17.23
C GLY A 102 -13.22 -3.61 17.09
N ARG A 103 -13.36 -4.59 16.19
CA ARG A 103 -12.39 -5.67 16.02
C ARG A 103 -11.07 -5.23 15.39
N LEU A 104 -10.94 -3.96 14.99
CA LEU A 104 -9.64 -3.36 14.65
C LEU A 104 -8.65 -3.42 15.82
N ALA A 105 -9.11 -3.46 17.07
CA ALA A 105 -8.25 -3.67 18.23
C ALA A 105 -7.46 -5.00 18.16
N THR A 106 -8.00 -6.01 17.47
CA THR A 106 -7.33 -7.30 17.22
C THR A 106 -6.05 -7.14 16.38
N LEU A 107 -5.93 -6.06 15.62
CA LEU A 107 -4.73 -5.80 14.80
C LEU A 107 -3.54 -5.29 15.63
N ARG A 108 -3.72 -4.89 16.89
CA ARG A 108 -2.66 -4.35 17.75
C ARG A 108 -1.43 -5.28 17.85
N LEU A 109 -0.23 -4.70 17.93
CA LEU A 109 1.02 -5.39 18.21
C LEU A 109 1.66 -4.97 19.56
N PRO A 110 2.22 -5.91 20.34
CA PRO A 110 1.88 -7.32 20.30
C PRO A 110 0.37 -7.52 20.59
N GLY A 111 -0.22 -8.54 19.96
CA GLY A 111 -1.62 -8.89 20.10
C GLY A 111 -1.75 -10.40 20.34
N PRO A 112 -2.83 -10.85 21.02
CA PRO A 112 -3.04 -12.27 21.31
C PRO A 112 -3.44 -13.10 20.07
N ALA A 113 -3.84 -12.43 18.98
CA ALA A 113 -4.42 -13.03 17.80
C ALA A 113 -3.35 -13.36 16.73
N PRO A 114 -3.32 -14.60 16.19
CA PRO A 114 -2.40 -14.98 15.12
C PRO A 114 -2.91 -14.46 13.77
N ILE A 115 -2.81 -13.15 13.58
CA ILE A 115 -3.24 -12.49 12.35
C ILE A 115 -2.32 -12.90 11.18
N VAL A 116 -2.93 -13.23 10.05
CA VAL A 116 -2.26 -13.65 8.82
C VAL A 116 -2.75 -12.84 7.62
N PRO A 117 -1.93 -12.70 6.57
CA PRO A 117 -2.42 -12.19 5.29
C PRO A 117 -3.35 -13.22 4.62
N LEU A 118 -4.42 -12.72 3.99
CA LEU A 118 -5.47 -13.52 3.35
C LEU A 118 -5.65 -13.16 1.87
N GLY A 119 -4.59 -12.67 1.21
CA GLY A 119 -4.62 -12.15 -0.16
C GLY A 119 -4.56 -10.62 -0.24
N VAL A 120 -4.41 -10.11 -1.47
CA VAL A 120 -4.39 -8.66 -1.71
C VAL A 120 -5.80 -8.08 -1.83
N VAL A 121 -5.93 -6.78 -1.62
CA VAL A 121 -7.16 -6.04 -1.85
C VAL A 121 -7.43 -5.94 -3.36
N LEU A 122 -8.24 -6.85 -3.89
CA LEU A 122 -8.40 -7.04 -5.34
C LEU A 122 -8.96 -5.82 -6.05
N TYR A 123 -9.83 -5.05 -5.41
CA TYR A 123 -10.31 -3.77 -5.94
C TYR A 123 -9.16 -2.83 -6.36
N SER A 124 -8.06 -2.84 -5.61
CA SER A 124 -6.91 -1.96 -5.85
C SER A 124 -5.93 -2.52 -6.88
N TYR A 125 -5.73 -3.84 -6.92
CA TYR A 125 -4.59 -4.42 -7.66
C TYR A 125 -4.96 -5.35 -8.82
N LEU A 126 -6.20 -5.85 -8.89
CA LEU A 126 -6.60 -6.85 -9.89
C LEU A 126 -6.50 -6.34 -11.32
N ARG A 127 -6.81 -5.05 -11.53
CA ARG A 127 -6.72 -4.43 -12.85
C ARG A 127 -5.30 -4.46 -13.41
N LEU A 128 -4.31 -4.06 -12.61
CA LEU A 128 -2.89 -4.12 -13.01
C LEU A 128 -2.48 -5.56 -13.32
N LYS A 129 -2.80 -6.52 -12.45
CA LYS A 129 -2.48 -7.94 -12.68
C LYS A 129 -3.05 -8.45 -14.01
N LEU A 130 -4.35 -8.25 -14.23
CA LEU A 130 -5.02 -8.69 -15.45
C LEU A 130 -4.48 -7.97 -16.69
N TYR A 131 -4.13 -6.69 -16.57
CA TYR A 131 -3.51 -5.93 -17.66
C TYR A 131 -2.14 -6.50 -18.04
N LEU A 132 -1.28 -6.78 -17.05
CA LEU A 132 0.02 -7.40 -17.29
C LEU A 132 -0.11 -8.81 -17.90
N ARG A 133 -1.03 -9.64 -17.37
CA ARG A 133 -1.31 -10.97 -17.94
C ARG A 133 -1.79 -10.88 -19.39
N ALA A 134 -2.65 -9.91 -19.71
CA ALA A 134 -3.12 -9.67 -21.08
C ALA A 134 -2.01 -9.22 -22.05
N HIS A 135 -0.85 -8.81 -21.52
CA HIS A 135 0.36 -8.45 -22.26
C HIS A 135 1.46 -9.52 -22.14
N GLY A 136 1.13 -10.75 -21.73
CA GLY A 136 2.02 -11.90 -21.79
C GLY A 136 2.93 -12.09 -20.57
N PHE A 137 2.75 -11.31 -19.50
CA PHE A 137 3.49 -11.50 -18.25
C PHE A 137 2.84 -12.56 -17.35
N ALA A 138 3.67 -13.34 -16.64
CA ALA A 138 3.22 -14.23 -15.58
C ALA A 138 3.06 -13.44 -14.26
N ALA A 139 2.06 -12.54 -14.22
CA ALA A 139 1.84 -11.66 -13.07
C ALA A 139 1.14 -12.39 -11.91
N GLU A 140 1.68 -12.23 -10.71
CA GLU A 140 1.24 -12.82 -9.43
C GLU A 140 1.30 -11.76 -8.33
N PHE A 141 0.51 -11.95 -7.27
CA PHE A 141 0.57 -11.12 -6.08
C PHE A 141 1.58 -11.66 -5.05
N HIS A 142 2.09 -10.76 -4.23
CA HIS A 142 2.78 -11.07 -2.98
C HIS A 142 2.09 -10.30 -1.85
N ASP A 143 1.17 -10.96 -1.15
CA ASP A 143 0.54 -10.42 0.04
C ASP A 143 1.41 -10.62 1.28
N TYR A 144 1.19 -9.78 2.29
CA TYR A 144 2.00 -9.78 3.50
C TYR A 144 1.26 -9.07 4.65
N ASP A 145 1.73 -9.29 5.88
CA ASP A 145 1.22 -8.58 7.05
C ASP A 145 1.82 -7.18 7.16
N TRP A 146 1.11 -6.21 6.58
CA TRP A 146 1.57 -4.82 6.48
C TRP A 146 1.78 -4.10 7.81
N ARG A 147 1.55 -4.74 8.96
CA ARG A 147 1.83 -4.19 10.29
C ARG A 147 3.29 -4.38 10.71
N LEU A 148 3.97 -5.40 10.20
CA LEU A 148 5.30 -5.85 10.64
C LEU A 148 6.44 -5.00 10.05
N PRO A 149 7.67 -5.05 10.61
CA PRO A 149 8.81 -4.30 10.08
C PRO A 149 9.12 -4.61 8.62
N VAL A 150 9.45 -3.60 7.81
CA VAL A 150 9.77 -3.71 6.38
C VAL A 150 10.92 -4.69 6.12
N SER A 151 11.87 -4.82 7.05
CA SER A 151 12.94 -5.83 6.96
C SER A 151 12.39 -7.27 7.01
N GLN A 152 11.44 -7.56 7.90
CA GLN A 152 10.77 -8.85 7.98
C GLN A 152 9.92 -9.11 6.73
N LEU A 153 9.23 -8.09 6.24
CA LEU A 153 8.46 -8.18 5.00
C LEU A 153 9.37 -8.41 3.78
N GLY A 154 10.54 -7.78 3.75
CA GLY A 154 11.58 -7.99 2.74
C GLY A 154 12.09 -9.43 2.73
N ALA A 155 12.29 -10.03 3.90
CA ALA A 155 12.64 -11.45 4.00
C ALA A 155 11.53 -12.35 3.42
N GLY A 156 10.25 -12.04 3.67
CA GLY A 156 9.13 -12.74 3.02
C GLY A 156 9.13 -12.64 1.50
N LEU A 157 9.50 -11.47 0.95
CA LEU A 157 9.64 -11.27 -0.48
C LEU A 157 10.83 -12.04 -1.07
N VAL A 158 11.97 -12.13 -0.35
CA VAL A 158 13.11 -12.97 -0.74
C VAL A 158 12.68 -14.42 -0.93
N GLU A 159 11.93 -14.98 0.03
CA GLU A 159 11.42 -16.35 -0.06
C GLU A 159 10.45 -16.50 -1.22
N ARG A 160 9.59 -15.51 -1.48
CA ARG A 160 8.66 -15.53 -2.62
C ARG A 160 9.37 -15.50 -3.99
N VAL A 161 10.50 -14.78 -4.09
CA VAL A 161 11.35 -14.78 -5.30
C VAL A 161 12.01 -16.15 -5.47
N ARG A 162 12.63 -16.69 -4.42
CA ARG A 162 13.33 -17.99 -4.42
C ARG A 162 12.42 -19.18 -4.72
N ALA A 163 11.18 -19.13 -4.26
CA ALA A 163 10.18 -20.16 -4.56
C ALA A 163 9.89 -20.30 -6.08
N GLY A 164 10.22 -19.29 -6.89
CA GLY A 164 10.15 -19.35 -8.35
C GLY A 164 11.36 -20.02 -9.03
N GLY A 165 12.35 -20.47 -8.27
CA GLY A 165 13.58 -21.08 -8.78
C GLY A 165 14.40 -20.10 -9.63
N ALA A 166 14.95 -20.59 -10.74
CA ALA A 166 15.78 -19.82 -11.67
C ALA A 166 14.97 -18.95 -12.66
N ALA A 167 13.65 -18.84 -12.49
CA ALA A 167 12.83 -18.01 -13.37
C ALA A 167 13.27 -16.55 -13.31
N ARG A 168 13.24 -15.87 -14.47
CA ARG A 168 13.42 -14.42 -14.58
C ARG A 168 12.27 -13.73 -13.85
N VAL A 169 12.59 -12.78 -12.98
CA VAL A 169 11.60 -12.06 -12.16
C VAL A 169 11.67 -10.57 -12.43
N ALA A 170 10.52 -9.92 -12.50
CA ALA A 170 10.39 -8.49 -12.30
C ALA A 170 9.47 -8.22 -11.12
N ILE A 171 9.65 -7.06 -10.49
CA ILE A 171 8.86 -6.63 -9.35
C ILE A 171 8.18 -5.32 -9.72
N VAL A 172 6.87 -5.25 -9.50
CA VAL A 172 6.10 -4.00 -9.57
C VAL A 172 5.61 -3.69 -8.17
N ALA A 173 6.19 -2.67 -7.55
CA ALA A 173 6.03 -2.39 -6.14
C ALA A 173 5.28 -1.08 -5.93
N HIS A 174 4.12 -1.14 -5.28
CA HIS A 174 3.29 0.03 -5.03
C HIS A 174 3.50 0.56 -3.62
N SER A 175 3.67 1.89 -3.47
CA SER A 175 3.75 2.55 -2.17
C SER A 175 4.80 1.88 -1.26
N MET A 176 4.45 1.51 -0.03
CA MET A 176 5.33 0.77 0.91
C MET A 176 5.94 -0.51 0.32
N GLY A 177 5.29 -1.14 -0.66
CA GLY A 177 5.83 -2.31 -1.35
C GLY A 177 7.21 -2.06 -1.97
N GLY A 178 7.51 -0.81 -2.36
CA GLY A 178 8.84 -0.46 -2.87
C GLY A 178 9.92 -0.47 -1.78
N LEU A 179 9.58 -0.08 -0.54
CA LEU A 179 10.51 -0.21 0.60
C LEU A 179 10.76 -1.69 0.92
N ILE A 180 9.74 -2.54 0.82
CA ILE A 180 9.86 -4.00 0.98
C ILE A 180 10.78 -4.59 -0.10
N ALA A 181 10.63 -4.17 -1.36
CA ALA A 181 11.51 -4.59 -2.45
C ALA A 181 12.97 -4.17 -2.21
N ARG A 182 13.20 -2.94 -1.75
CA ARG A 182 14.54 -2.45 -1.39
C ARG A 182 15.14 -3.21 -0.21
N ALA A 183 14.33 -3.54 0.81
CA ALA A 183 14.76 -4.36 1.92
C ALA A 183 15.12 -5.78 1.46
N ALA A 184 14.32 -6.41 0.60
CA ALA A 184 14.63 -7.72 0.04
C ALA A 184 15.98 -7.74 -0.70
N LEU A 185 16.25 -6.73 -1.52
CA LEU A 185 17.53 -6.57 -2.22
C LEU A 185 18.73 -6.33 -1.29
N SER A 186 18.52 -5.72 -0.12
CA SER A 186 19.58 -5.59 0.91
C SER A 186 19.86 -6.88 1.68
N LEU A 187 18.87 -7.79 1.76
CA LEU A 187 18.96 -9.01 2.56
C LEU A 187 19.52 -10.21 1.78
N ALA A 188 19.36 -10.22 0.45
CA ALA A 188 19.81 -11.32 -0.38
C ALA A 188 20.19 -10.85 -1.79
N ASN A 189 21.14 -11.57 -2.40
CA ASN A 189 21.41 -11.43 -3.83
C ASN A 189 20.26 -12.06 -4.63
N LEU A 190 19.40 -11.21 -5.22
CA LEU A 190 18.30 -11.61 -6.09
C LEU A 190 18.70 -11.39 -7.56
N GLY A 191 19.74 -12.09 -8.01
CA GLY A 191 20.32 -11.93 -9.36
C GLY A 191 19.38 -12.28 -10.52
N ASN A 192 18.30 -13.01 -10.25
CA ASN A 192 17.24 -13.30 -11.23
C ASN A 192 16.16 -12.20 -11.31
N VAL A 193 16.23 -11.17 -10.47
CA VAL A 193 15.37 -9.98 -10.58
C VAL A 193 15.97 -9.04 -11.61
N GLU A 194 15.28 -8.82 -12.72
CA GLU A 194 15.79 -8.06 -13.87
C GLU A 194 15.26 -6.63 -13.93
N ARG A 195 14.09 -6.37 -13.32
CA ARG A 195 13.42 -5.06 -13.32
C ARG A 195 12.70 -4.84 -11.99
N LEU A 196 12.76 -3.61 -11.48
CA LEU A 196 11.98 -3.15 -10.33
C LEU A 196 11.28 -1.83 -10.69
N VAL A 197 9.97 -1.87 -10.81
CA VAL A 197 9.13 -0.70 -11.10
C VAL A 197 8.46 -0.24 -9.81
N PHE A 198 8.80 0.96 -9.33
CA PHE A 198 8.15 1.60 -8.20
C PHE A 198 6.94 2.40 -8.66
N LEU A 199 5.82 2.28 -7.96
CA LEU A 199 4.61 3.07 -8.17
C LEU A 199 4.34 3.90 -6.92
N GLY A 200 4.69 5.18 -6.94
CA GLY A 200 4.46 6.11 -5.82
C GLY A 200 5.10 5.67 -4.50
N THR A 201 6.28 5.02 -4.54
CA THR A 201 6.96 4.55 -3.33
C THR A 201 7.50 5.73 -2.52
N PRO A 202 7.17 5.86 -1.22
CA PRO A 202 7.67 6.94 -0.38
C PRO A 202 9.11 6.68 0.08
N HIS A 203 10.09 6.80 -0.83
CA HIS A 203 11.50 6.54 -0.51
C HIS A 203 12.03 7.44 0.61
N GLY A 204 11.60 8.71 0.64
CA GLY A 204 11.88 9.67 1.71
C GLY A 204 10.83 9.72 2.81
N GLY A 205 9.81 8.85 2.78
CA GLY A 205 8.67 8.84 3.70
C GLY A 205 7.50 9.76 3.30
N SER A 206 6.43 9.78 4.09
CA SER A 206 5.19 10.53 3.81
C SER A 206 4.59 11.08 5.09
N PHE A 207 4.13 12.34 5.03
CA PHE A 207 3.40 12.98 6.11
C PHE A 207 2.04 12.32 6.41
N ALA A 208 1.52 11.47 5.51
CA ALA A 208 0.34 10.64 5.81
C ALA A 208 0.59 9.69 6.99
N ALA A 209 1.84 9.22 7.19
CA ALA A 209 2.21 8.40 8.34
C ALA A 209 2.13 9.21 9.65
N VAL A 210 2.60 10.46 9.65
CA VAL A 210 2.46 11.41 10.77
C VAL A 210 0.97 11.60 11.09
N GLN A 211 0.17 11.89 10.07
CA GLN A 211 -1.28 12.08 10.24
C GLN A 211 -1.97 10.82 10.75
N ALA A 212 -1.55 9.63 10.33
CA ALA A 212 -2.11 8.36 10.77
C ALA A 212 -1.80 8.09 12.25
N LEU A 213 -0.55 8.29 12.67
CA LEU A 213 -0.14 8.19 14.08
C LEU A 213 -0.88 9.20 14.96
N ARG A 214 -1.22 10.38 14.43
CA ARG A 214 -2.02 11.41 15.11
C ARG A 214 -3.53 11.18 15.08
N GLY A 215 -4.03 10.18 14.35
CA GLY A 215 -5.48 9.98 14.15
C GLY A 215 -6.16 11.05 13.27
N THR A 216 -5.37 11.84 12.55
CA THR A 216 -5.87 12.95 11.70
C THR A 216 -5.95 12.61 10.22
N TYR A 217 -5.35 11.47 9.80
CA TYR A 217 -5.39 11.04 8.41
C TYR A 217 -6.81 10.71 7.94
N VAL A 218 -7.15 11.10 6.71
CA VAL A 218 -8.50 10.96 6.16
C VAL A 218 -9.01 9.51 6.17
N VAL A 219 -8.14 8.53 5.89
CA VAL A 219 -8.52 7.11 5.95
C VAL A 219 -8.80 6.68 7.38
N VAL A 220 -7.94 7.06 8.34
CA VAL A 220 -8.14 6.78 9.77
C VAL A 220 -9.46 7.39 10.26
N ARG A 221 -9.77 8.63 9.87
CA ARG A 221 -11.04 9.29 10.19
C ARG A 221 -12.25 8.59 9.57
N LYS A 222 -12.16 8.12 8.32
CA LYS A 222 -13.23 7.35 7.68
C LYS A 222 -13.46 6.02 8.39
N VAL A 223 -12.39 5.32 8.76
CA VAL A 223 -12.46 4.08 9.55
C VAL A 223 -13.07 4.34 10.93
N ALA A 224 -12.66 5.40 11.62
CA ALA A 224 -13.21 5.78 12.91
C ALA A 224 -14.71 6.13 12.86
N ARG A 225 -15.20 6.75 11.77
CA ARG A 225 -16.64 6.97 11.56
C ARG A 225 -17.45 5.68 11.46
N LEU A 226 -16.81 4.59 11.04
CA LEU A 226 -17.43 3.26 11.03
C LEU A 226 -17.32 2.59 12.40
N ALA A 227 -16.32 2.91 13.22
CA ALA A 227 -16.16 2.31 14.54
C ALA A 227 -17.12 2.93 15.57
N LEU A 228 -18.17 2.21 15.97
CA LEU A 228 -19.16 2.72 16.94
C LEU A 228 -18.58 2.94 18.36
N ARG A 229 -17.44 2.31 18.67
CA ARG A 229 -16.86 2.24 20.02
C ARG A 229 -15.48 2.89 20.17
N ALA A 230 -14.90 3.45 19.11
CA ALA A 230 -13.54 4.00 19.15
C ALA A 230 -13.41 5.30 18.33
N SER A 231 -12.78 6.32 18.93
CA SER A 231 -12.42 7.54 18.22
C SER A 231 -11.22 7.32 17.28
N ALA A 232 -10.98 8.25 16.35
CA ALA A 232 -9.82 8.20 15.47
C ALA A 232 -8.51 8.28 16.27
N GLU A 233 -8.51 9.03 17.36
CA GLU A 233 -7.41 9.18 18.31
C GLU A 233 -7.17 7.89 19.10
N THR A 234 -8.23 7.21 19.55
CA THR A 234 -8.12 5.91 20.25
C THR A 234 -7.56 4.84 19.32
N LEU A 235 -8.11 4.70 18.11
CA LEU A 235 -7.59 3.76 17.11
C LEU A 235 -6.13 4.07 16.74
N ALA A 236 -5.81 5.36 16.58
CA ALA A 236 -4.44 5.77 16.32
C ALA A 236 -3.52 5.35 17.46
N ALA A 237 -3.82 5.73 18.71
CA ALA A 237 -2.97 5.49 19.87
C ALA A 237 -2.81 4.00 20.23
N GLU A 238 -3.90 3.24 20.17
CA GLU A 238 -3.93 1.87 20.71
C GLU A 238 -3.67 0.79 19.64
N VAL A 239 -3.91 1.11 18.37
CA VAL A 239 -3.80 0.15 17.26
C VAL A 239 -2.72 0.58 16.29
N PHE A 240 -2.89 1.68 15.56
CA PHE A 240 -1.98 2.05 14.48
C PHE A 240 -0.58 2.42 14.97
N ASN A 241 -0.49 3.02 16.16
CA ASN A 241 0.76 3.35 16.83
C ASN A 241 1.63 2.12 17.15
N THR A 242 1.07 0.91 17.02
CA THR A 242 1.78 -0.33 17.32
C THR A 242 2.46 -0.95 16.11
N PHE A 243 2.30 -0.41 14.90
CA PHE A 243 2.77 -1.04 13.67
C PHE A 243 4.16 -0.50 13.29
N PRO A 244 5.26 -1.27 13.39
CA PRO A 244 6.59 -0.81 12.99
C PRO A 244 6.67 -0.23 11.58
N SER A 245 5.98 -0.85 10.61
CA SER A 245 5.95 -0.38 9.22
C SER A 245 5.44 1.05 9.04
N LEU A 246 4.53 1.49 9.92
CA LEU A 246 4.00 2.85 9.86
C LEU A 246 5.07 3.89 10.25
N TYR A 247 5.97 3.55 11.16
CA TYR A 247 7.10 4.40 11.55
C TYR A 247 8.16 4.46 10.44
N GLU A 248 8.39 3.36 9.75
CA GLU A 248 9.33 3.29 8.63
C GLU A 248 8.88 4.12 7.40
N LEU A 249 7.60 4.52 7.38
CA LEU A 249 7.02 5.45 6.40
C LEU A 249 7.12 6.94 6.82
N LEU A 250 7.58 7.27 8.02
CA LEU A 250 7.71 8.67 8.46
C LEU A 250 8.67 9.47 7.56
N PRO A 251 8.36 10.72 7.23
CA PRO A 251 9.24 11.53 6.39
C PRO A 251 10.60 11.70 7.07
N ALA A 252 11.69 11.38 6.37
CA ALA A 252 13.01 11.79 6.83
C ALA A 252 13.05 13.32 6.84
N PRO A 253 13.70 13.96 7.84
CA PRO A 253 13.97 15.39 7.73
C PRO A 253 14.76 15.61 6.43
N PRO A 254 14.24 16.39 5.46
CA PRO A 254 15.04 16.74 4.30
C PRO A 254 16.26 17.50 4.80
N SER A 255 17.45 17.17 4.29
CA SER A 255 18.65 17.95 4.59
C SER A 255 18.39 19.41 4.24
N GLY A 256 18.22 20.26 5.26
CA GLY A 256 18.01 21.71 5.10
C GLY A 256 16.56 22.20 4.94
N ALA A 257 15.52 21.34 5.01
CA ALA A 257 14.14 21.86 5.10
C ALA A 257 13.80 22.17 6.56
N GLY A 258 13.34 23.39 6.83
CA GLY A 258 12.78 23.74 8.14
C GLY A 258 11.58 22.86 8.48
N GLY A 259 11.44 22.49 9.76
CA GLY A 259 10.34 21.66 10.26
C GLY A 259 10.75 20.84 11.50
N PRO A 260 9.79 20.32 12.28
CA PRO A 260 10.07 19.43 13.40
C PRO A 260 10.68 18.11 12.91
N ASP A 261 11.66 17.58 13.65
CA ASP A 261 12.16 16.23 13.44
C ASP A 261 11.13 15.22 13.98
N VAL A 262 10.42 14.53 13.09
CA VAL A 262 9.38 13.57 13.48
C VAL A 262 9.94 12.31 14.13
N PHE A 263 11.25 12.09 14.08
CA PHE A 263 11.92 11.00 14.80
C PHE A 263 12.33 11.39 16.22
N ASP A 264 12.30 12.67 16.58
CA ASP A 264 12.43 13.13 17.96
C ASP A 264 11.05 13.14 18.64
N PRO A 265 10.81 12.31 19.69
CA PRO A 265 9.55 12.35 20.46
C PRO A 265 9.20 13.73 21.01
N GLY A 266 10.20 14.55 21.35
CA GLY A 266 10.02 15.90 21.90
C GLY A 266 9.44 16.91 20.89
N SER A 267 9.60 16.62 19.60
CA SER A 267 9.11 17.44 18.50
C SER A 267 7.61 17.27 18.22
N TRP A 268 6.94 16.29 18.84
CA TRP A 268 5.51 16.05 18.68
C TRP A 268 4.65 16.90 19.61
N PRO A 269 3.44 17.33 19.18
CA PRO A 269 2.41 17.95 20.01
C PRO A 269 2.18 17.24 21.34
N GLY A 270 2.04 18.03 22.41
CA GLY A 270 1.77 17.57 23.77
C GLY A 270 0.42 16.87 23.90
N ALA A 271 -0.63 17.44 23.31
CA ALA A 271 -1.95 16.85 23.25
C ALA A 271 -2.03 15.71 22.21
N GLY A 272 -2.93 14.73 22.40
CA GLY A 272 -3.24 13.67 21.42
C GLY A 272 -2.22 12.53 21.31
N PRO A 273 -2.42 11.56 20.38
CA PRO A 273 -1.58 10.37 20.26
C PRO A 273 -0.12 10.69 19.92
N LYS A 274 0.84 10.10 20.64
CA LYS A 274 2.28 10.29 20.43
C LYS A 274 2.94 9.02 19.92
N PRO A 275 4.03 9.11 19.14
CA PRO A 275 4.78 7.94 18.70
C PRO A 275 5.44 7.23 19.89
N ARG A 276 5.69 5.94 19.71
CA ARG A 276 6.51 5.12 20.59
C ARG A 276 8.00 5.35 20.28
N PRO A 277 8.82 5.84 21.24
CA PRO A 277 10.23 6.11 21.02
C PRO A 277 11.01 4.92 20.45
N GLU A 278 10.75 3.72 20.95
CA GLU A 278 11.42 2.49 20.50
C GLU A 278 11.15 2.17 19.02
N LEU A 279 9.98 2.53 18.49
CA LEU A 279 9.63 2.33 17.09
C LEU A 279 10.19 3.42 16.17
N LEU A 280 10.41 4.63 16.69
CA LEU A 280 11.11 5.70 15.95
C LEU A 280 12.57 5.31 15.71
N GLU A 281 13.26 4.87 16.77
CA GLU A 281 14.65 4.41 16.69
C GLU A 281 14.80 3.21 15.74
N ALA A 282 13.90 2.22 15.86
CA ALA A 282 13.89 1.07 14.96
C ALA A 282 13.68 1.47 13.49
N ALA A 283 12.81 2.45 13.23
CA ALA A 283 12.54 2.93 11.88
C ALA A 283 13.73 3.65 11.24
N LEU A 284 14.47 4.46 12.01
CA LEU A 284 15.73 5.07 11.55
C LEU A 284 16.77 4.01 11.18
N ALA A 285 16.96 3.01 12.05
CA ALA A 285 17.89 1.92 11.81
C ALA A 285 17.49 1.09 10.57
N ALA A 286 16.19 0.84 10.37
CA ALA A 286 15.68 0.11 9.21
C ALA A 286 15.91 0.90 7.90
N ARG A 287 15.68 2.21 7.90
CA ARG A 287 15.88 3.08 6.73
C ARG A 287 17.32 3.06 6.21
N ALA A 288 18.30 3.08 7.12
CA ALA A 288 19.73 3.06 6.77
C ALA A 288 20.17 1.76 6.08
N ARG A 289 19.40 0.67 6.19
CA ARG A 289 19.72 -0.64 5.61
C ARG A 289 19.08 -0.89 4.25
N LEU A 290 18.18 -0.02 3.79
CA LEU A 290 17.53 -0.19 2.49
C LEU A 290 18.56 -0.12 1.36
N ALA A 291 18.43 -1.00 0.36
CA ALA A 291 19.26 -0.93 -0.83
C ALA A 291 19.18 0.47 -1.49
N GLY A 292 20.31 0.92 -2.02
CA GLY A 292 20.42 2.12 -2.85
C GLY A 292 20.03 1.85 -4.31
N PRO A 293 19.93 2.91 -5.14
CA PRO A 293 19.60 2.81 -6.56
C PRO A 293 20.44 1.79 -7.31
N ASP A 294 19.81 1.13 -8.27
CA ASP A 294 20.37 0.08 -9.11
C ASP A 294 19.82 0.29 -10.54
N GLU A 295 20.59 -0.08 -11.56
CA GLU A 295 20.23 0.15 -12.97
C GLU A 295 18.91 -0.50 -13.40
N ARG A 296 18.43 -1.49 -12.65
CA ARG A 296 17.15 -2.19 -12.89
C ARG A 296 15.93 -1.40 -12.42
N TRP A 297 16.13 -0.27 -11.73
CA TRP A 297 15.07 0.44 -11.04
C TRP A 297 14.48 1.55 -11.90
N MET A 298 13.15 1.65 -11.90
CA MET A 298 12.43 2.75 -12.53
C MET A 298 11.25 3.15 -11.66
N SER A 299 10.93 4.44 -11.64
CA SER A 299 9.84 4.99 -10.81
C SER A 299 8.75 5.59 -11.67
N ILE A 300 7.50 5.31 -11.32
CA ILE A 300 6.34 6.10 -11.73
C ILE A 300 5.88 6.92 -10.52
N VAL A 301 6.03 8.23 -10.62
CA VAL A 301 5.73 9.21 -9.56
C VAL A 301 4.37 9.84 -9.86
N GLY A 302 3.43 9.72 -8.92
CA GLY A 302 2.16 10.43 -9.03
C GLY A 302 2.31 11.92 -8.69
N VAL A 303 1.62 12.78 -9.45
CA VAL A 303 1.72 14.25 -9.34
C VAL A 303 0.35 14.93 -9.52
N ASP A 304 0.31 16.25 -9.32
CA ASP A 304 -0.87 17.10 -9.47
C ASP A 304 -2.07 16.70 -8.60
N GLN A 305 -1.79 16.20 -7.40
CA GLN A 305 -2.80 15.91 -6.39
C GLN A 305 -2.49 16.68 -5.12
N LYS A 306 -3.54 17.12 -4.43
CA LYS A 306 -3.40 17.82 -3.14
C LYS A 306 -2.71 16.92 -2.13
N THR A 307 -1.46 17.20 -1.84
CA THR A 307 -0.55 16.37 -1.05
C THR A 307 0.07 17.20 0.05
N VAL A 308 0.14 16.64 1.25
CA VAL A 308 0.89 17.26 2.34
C VAL A 308 2.37 17.11 2.04
N THR A 309 3.08 18.22 1.89
CA THR A 309 4.51 18.24 1.51
C THR A 309 5.41 18.83 2.59
N GLY A 310 4.84 19.27 3.71
CA GLY A 310 5.60 19.78 4.85
C GLY A 310 4.74 19.83 6.11
N ILE A 311 5.41 19.94 7.24
CA ILE A 311 4.79 20.14 8.56
C ILE A 311 5.57 21.19 9.33
N GLU A 312 4.84 21.91 10.17
CA GLU A 312 5.40 22.79 11.19
C GLU A 312 4.69 22.54 12.51
N ARG A 313 5.36 22.82 13.63
CA ARG A 313 4.72 22.83 14.95
C ARG A 313 4.37 24.27 15.32
N ARG A 314 3.09 24.55 15.56
CA ARG A 314 2.61 25.87 16.03
C ARG A 314 1.56 25.66 17.12
N HIS A 315 1.67 26.41 18.23
CA HIS A 315 0.72 26.37 19.36
C HIS A 315 0.40 24.95 19.86
N ASP A 316 1.43 24.11 20.00
CA ASP A 316 1.32 22.71 20.39
C ASP A 316 0.44 21.82 19.48
N ASP A 317 0.34 22.16 18.19
CA ASP A 317 -0.25 21.28 17.17
C ASP A 317 0.62 21.27 15.89
N PHE A 318 0.39 20.30 15.02
CA PHE A 318 0.98 20.27 13.69
C PHE A 318 0.13 21.04 12.69
N VAL A 319 0.77 21.94 11.96
CA VAL A 319 0.24 22.64 10.79
C VAL A 319 0.84 22.02 9.54
N TYR A 320 -0.02 21.56 8.63
CA TYR A 320 0.38 20.86 7.41
C TYR A 320 0.42 21.83 6.23
N THR A 321 1.52 21.79 5.47
CA THR A 321 1.62 22.47 4.18
C THR A 321 1.05 21.57 3.09
N LEU A 322 -0.02 22.01 2.44
CA LEU A 322 -0.67 21.30 1.34
C LEU A 322 -0.32 21.95 0.00
N THR A 323 0.23 21.17 -0.93
CA THR A 323 0.53 21.60 -2.31
C THR A 323 0.01 20.58 -3.32
N ARG A 324 0.25 20.80 -4.63
CA ARG A 324 -0.04 19.81 -5.69
C ARG A 324 1.18 18.95 -6.08
N HIS A 325 2.30 19.07 -5.34
CA HIS A 325 3.55 18.34 -5.63
C HIS A 325 3.53 16.92 -5.02
N GLY A 326 2.61 16.09 -5.49
CA GLY A 326 2.53 14.68 -5.11
C GLY A 326 1.24 14.02 -5.59
N ASP A 327 1.00 12.81 -5.11
CA ASP A 327 -0.10 11.95 -5.54
C ASP A 327 -1.29 11.89 -4.56
N GLY A 328 -1.31 12.80 -3.59
CA GLY A 328 -2.31 12.90 -2.54
C GLY A 328 -1.93 12.15 -1.26
N THR A 329 -0.86 11.34 -1.30
CA THR A 329 -0.29 10.64 -0.15
C THR A 329 1.21 10.92 -0.02
N VAL A 330 1.96 10.79 -1.10
CA VAL A 330 3.42 10.86 -1.13
C VAL A 330 3.84 12.12 -1.88
N PRO A 331 4.66 13.00 -1.27
CA PRO A 331 5.29 14.11 -1.98
C PRO A 331 6.10 13.60 -3.17
N ALA A 332 6.04 14.29 -4.31
CA ALA A 332 6.80 13.92 -5.51
C ALA A 332 8.31 13.88 -5.24
N SER A 333 8.82 14.76 -4.36
CA SER A 333 10.22 14.76 -3.91
C SER A 333 10.62 13.56 -3.06
N SER A 334 9.65 12.91 -2.40
CA SER A 334 9.88 11.66 -1.66
C SER A 334 9.77 10.43 -2.55
N ALA A 335 8.92 10.50 -3.57
CA ALA A 335 8.72 9.41 -4.53
C ALA A 335 9.79 9.35 -5.63
N ALA A 336 10.35 10.49 -6.02
CA ALA A 336 11.49 10.53 -6.93
C ALA A 336 12.78 10.21 -6.16
N LEU A 337 13.32 9.01 -6.38
CA LEU A 337 14.60 8.60 -5.80
C LEU A 337 15.76 9.08 -6.68
N GLU A 338 16.69 9.82 -6.10
CA GLU A 338 17.92 10.24 -6.80
C GLU A 338 18.65 9.02 -7.37
N GLY A 339 19.18 9.14 -8.60
CA GLY A 339 19.82 8.03 -9.31
C GLY A 339 18.85 7.01 -9.91
N THR A 340 17.54 7.17 -9.77
CA THR A 340 16.53 6.29 -10.38
C THR A 340 15.71 7.05 -11.45
N PRO A 341 15.67 6.59 -12.71
CA PRO A 341 14.81 7.18 -13.74
C PRO A 341 13.35 7.25 -13.29
N SER A 342 12.71 8.40 -13.53
CA SER A 342 11.35 8.67 -13.09
C SER A 342 10.46 9.11 -14.24
N ALA A 343 9.25 8.57 -14.28
CA ALA A 343 8.15 8.98 -15.14
C ALA A 343 7.02 9.54 -14.28
N TYR A 344 6.34 10.59 -14.73
CA TYR A 344 5.37 11.32 -13.90
C TYR A 344 3.94 11.15 -14.43
N ALA A 345 3.00 10.80 -13.56
CA ALA A 345 1.60 10.60 -13.90
C ALA A 345 0.69 11.49 -13.04
N PRO A 346 -0.23 12.29 -13.60
CA PRO A 346 -1.15 13.13 -12.83
C PRO A 346 -2.28 12.30 -12.20
N VAL A 347 -1.91 11.32 -11.38
CA VAL A 347 -2.77 10.25 -10.88
C VAL A 347 -2.65 10.18 -9.36
N ALA A 348 -3.79 10.04 -8.68
CA ALA A 348 -3.84 9.83 -7.24
C ALA A 348 -3.20 8.51 -6.81
N HIS A 349 -2.61 8.49 -5.62
CA HIS A 349 -1.87 7.37 -5.05
C HIS A 349 -2.62 6.04 -5.19
N SER A 350 -3.87 5.99 -4.72
CA SER A 350 -4.72 4.79 -4.76
C SER A 350 -5.11 4.34 -6.18
N ASN A 351 -4.91 5.19 -7.18
CA ASN A 351 -5.28 4.94 -8.56
C ASN A 351 -4.08 4.58 -9.45
N LEU A 352 -2.83 4.69 -8.98
CA LEU A 352 -1.65 4.31 -9.76
C LEU A 352 -1.73 2.86 -10.28
N THR A 353 -2.26 1.94 -9.49
CA THR A 353 -2.44 0.53 -9.87
C THR A 353 -3.71 0.24 -10.68
N ARG A 354 -4.53 1.27 -10.92
CA ARG A 354 -5.80 1.16 -11.65
C ARG A 354 -5.85 2.02 -12.91
N ASP A 355 -4.92 2.96 -13.04
CA ASP A 355 -4.85 3.84 -14.18
C ASP A 355 -4.36 3.09 -15.42
N PRO A 356 -5.09 3.15 -16.55
CA PRO A 356 -4.73 2.42 -17.76
C PRO A 356 -3.44 2.95 -18.43
N LEU A 357 -3.13 4.25 -18.30
CA LEU A 357 -1.91 4.83 -18.85
C LEU A 357 -0.69 4.42 -18.02
N VAL A 358 -0.82 4.41 -16.69
CA VAL A 358 0.20 3.86 -15.78
C VAL A 358 0.42 2.38 -16.07
N ALA A 359 -0.64 1.57 -16.21
CA ALA A 359 -0.50 0.15 -16.52
C ALA A 359 0.21 -0.08 -17.87
N ALA A 360 -0.07 0.74 -18.89
CA ALA A 360 0.64 0.70 -20.17
C ALA A 360 2.11 1.10 -20.04
N ALA A 361 2.42 2.12 -19.24
CA ALA A 361 3.79 2.53 -18.96
C ALA A 361 4.58 1.44 -18.21
N VAL A 362 3.94 0.74 -17.26
CA VAL A 362 4.55 -0.43 -16.58
C VAL A 362 4.90 -1.52 -17.60
N VAL A 363 4.06 -1.79 -18.61
CA VAL A 363 4.39 -2.76 -19.66
C VAL A 363 5.64 -2.35 -20.44
N ASP A 364 5.75 -1.09 -20.84
CA ASP A 364 6.95 -0.59 -21.55
C ASP A 364 8.19 -0.71 -20.64
N LEU A 365 8.09 -0.28 -19.38
CA LEU A 365 9.20 -0.37 -18.40
C LEU A 365 9.67 -1.81 -18.17
N LEU A 366 8.74 -2.77 -18.10
CA LEU A 366 9.07 -4.18 -17.92
C LEU A 366 9.73 -4.81 -19.16
N ARG A 367 9.39 -4.36 -20.38
CA ARG A 367 9.96 -4.90 -21.63
C ARG A 367 11.25 -4.21 -22.04
N ASP A 368 11.21 -2.88 -22.01
CA ASP A 368 12.17 -2.03 -22.70
C ASP A 368 13.01 -1.20 -21.72
N GLY A 369 12.68 -1.21 -20.42
CA GLY A 369 13.37 -0.42 -19.39
C GLY A 369 13.09 1.08 -19.47
N SER A 370 12.22 1.53 -20.39
CA SER A 370 11.86 2.93 -20.59
C SER A 370 10.41 3.06 -21.06
N THR A 371 9.85 4.26 -20.97
CA THR A 371 8.50 4.55 -21.49
C THR A 371 8.44 6.00 -21.99
N THR A 372 7.69 6.22 -23.07
CA THR A 372 7.37 7.55 -23.59
C THR A 372 5.91 7.94 -23.34
N ARG A 373 5.13 7.05 -22.71
CA ARG A 373 3.70 7.27 -22.39
C ARG A 373 3.48 8.29 -21.30
N LEU A 374 4.50 8.48 -20.46
CA LEU A 374 4.51 9.40 -19.34
C LEU A 374 5.74 10.32 -19.50
N PRO A 375 5.63 11.60 -19.14
CA PRO A 375 6.75 12.53 -19.20
C PRO A 375 7.84 12.11 -18.20
N SER A 376 9.11 12.27 -18.58
CA SER A 376 10.29 12.03 -17.74
C SER A 376 10.65 13.18 -16.80
N SER A 377 9.91 14.29 -16.89
CA SER A 377 10.03 15.43 -16.00
C SER A 377 8.66 16.06 -15.77
N TRP A 378 8.46 16.63 -14.59
CA TRP A 378 7.24 17.36 -14.28
C TRP A 378 7.57 18.65 -13.54
N ARG A 379 7.05 19.77 -14.06
CA ARG A 379 7.06 21.07 -13.39
C ARG A 379 5.61 21.39 -13.04
N GLY A 380 5.28 21.34 -11.76
CA GLY A 380 3.97 21.80 -11.29
C GLY A 380 3.88 23.32 -11.34
N ASP A 381 2.69 23.86 -11.61
CA ASP A 381 2.44 25.29 -11.50
C ASP A 381 2.65 25.74 -10.04
N SER A 382 3.64 26.59 -9.84
CA SER A 382 4.08 27.12 -8.55
C SER A 382 3.06 28.10 -7.96
N GLY A 383 2.63 27.87 -6.72
CA GLY A 383 2.25 28.99 -5.84
C GLY A 383 1.12 28.76 -4.83
N ALA A 384 0.21 27.81 -5.03
CA ALA A 384 -0.90 27.63 -4.08
C ALA A 384 -0.53 26.64 -2.97
N SER A 385 0.15 27.12 -1.93
CA SER A 385 0.25 26.42 -0.64
C SER A 385 -0.95 26.80 0.24
N ALA A 386 -1.55 25.82 0.89
CA ALA A 386 -2.55 26.05 1.92
C ALA A 386 -2.06 25.45 3.23
N GLU A 387 -2.21 26.21 4.32
CA GLU A 387 -1.96 25.71 5.67
C GLU A 387 -3.24 25.11 6.25
N ALA A 388 -3.15 23.91 6.80
CA ALA A 388 -4.25 23.26 7.51
C ALA A 388 -3.80 22.85 8.91
N GLY A 389 -4.50 23.36 9.94
CA GLY A 389 -4.36 22.97 11.35
C GLY A 389 -5.74 22.78 12.00
N ARG A 390 -5.82 22.23 13.22
CA ARG A 390 -7.09 22.22 13.96
C ARG A 390 -7.48 23.66 14.29
N ARG A 391 -8.66 24.11 13.81
CA ARG A 391 -9.31 25.29 14.38
C ARG A 391 -9.88 24.87 15.73
N GLY A 392 -9.42 25.51 16.80
CA GLY A 392 -9.93 25.26 18.14
C GLY A 392 -11.44 25.52 18.21
N SER A 393 -12.13 24.62 18.91
CA SER A 393 -13.37 24.90 19.64
C SER A 393 -13.27 24.15 20.96
#